data_AF-A0A353Z1I7-F1
#
_entry.id   AF-A0A353Z1I7-F1
#
_cell.length_a   1.000
_cell.length_b   1.000
_cell.length_c   1.000
_cell.angle_alpha   90.00
_cell.angle_beta   90.00
_cell.angle_gamma   90.00
#
_symmetry.space_group_name_H-M   'P 1'
#
loop_
_entity.id
_entity.type
_entity.pdbx_description
1 polymer ?
#
loop_
_entity_poly.entity_id
_entity_poly.type
_entity_poly.pdbx_seq_one_letter_code
_entity_poly.pdbx_strand_id
1 'polypeptide(L)'
;MTIKKILLPLFAACVILSFSACDQEGGDGSTSIFPSKFKVDIPSSLSNSIVQTAGLKSSVEDTLLGNEIYEHLNFFIAVGENSAELVEAIMYAIQLYNIENLNDLLYNSDDDGRVKHLTVTENAQYMNTSYEYMLIVTDYESESDNDGGYAMQVYWNNSPVQGIALLKPYNINRMDDNDLGEAMFKIEYSSAATEDYDELMIVSISKLPLPSAEIEPWALESMKMYVGKRGNVVDVFGNSNHPNAQFDPYASNAVGYNWAFVASGKTLENIGVAEVGLPFSDETADSRSVLIDDNSIYHVFEREISNYLEQEYGLSSNEYAKYLEGFLNNAKAPGFFDKYGFVQSESSPGAAYDELETRIAALRPFVPAQVSNLTIEFIR
;
A
#
# COMPACT_ATOMS: atom_id res chain seq x y z
N MET A 1 4.46 20.61 -14.43
CA MET A 1 5.28 20.62 -13.20
C MET A 1 5.36 19.17 -12.75
N THR A 2 6.56 18.64 -12.63
CA THR A 2 6.86 17.21 -12.81
C THR A 2 6.46 16.36 -11.59
N ILE A 3 5.65 15.32 -11.81
CA ILE A 3 5.27 14.23 -10.87
C ILE A 3 6.47 13.62 -10.12
N LYS A 4 7.69 13.75 -10.66
CA LYS A 4 8.95 13.37 -10.01
C LYS A 4 9.27 14.09 -8.69
N LYS A 5 8.52 15.12 -8.28
CA LYS A 5 8.80 15.90 -7.07
C LYS A 5 7.81 15.74 -5.93
N ILE A 6 6.66 15.08 -6.12
CA ILE A 6 5.60 15.04 -5.10
C ILE A 6 5.62 13.74 -4.28
N LEU A 7 6.05 12.61 -4.87
CA LEU A 7 6.09 11.32 -4.16
C LEU A 7 7.50 10.81 -3.82
N LEU A 8 8.53 11.37 -4.45
CA LEU A 8 9.92 10.97 -4.22
C LEU A 8 10.59 11.58 -2.96
N PRO A 9 10.13 12.73 -2.39
CA PRO A 9 10.64 13.16 -1.08
C PRO A 9 9.85 12.59 0.11
N LEU A 10 8.64 12.04 -0.09
CA LEU A 10 7.79 11.57 1.02
C LEU A 10 8.36 10.34 1.76
N PHE A 11 9.27 9.59 1.13
CA PHE A 11 9.83 8.34 1.65
C PHE A 11 11.31 8.44 2.05
N ALA A 12 11.91 9.63 1.99
CA ALA A 12 13.28 9.89 2.45
C ALA A 12 13.32 10.70 3.76
N ALA A 13 12.19 10.85 4.45
CA ALA A 13 12.18 11.23 5.85
C ALA A 13 12.56 9.99 6.67
N CYS A 14 13.86 9.70 6.75
CA CYS A 14 14.38 9.12 7.99
C CYS A 14 13.90 10.07 9.08
N VAL A 15 12.88 9.65 9.81
CA VAL A 15 12.44 10.25 11.07
C VAL A 15 13.63 10.08 12.02
N ILE A 16 14.63 10.95 11.88
CA ILE A 16 15.67 11.14 12.89
C ILE A 16 14.98 11.99 13.95
N LEU A 17 14.18 11.33 14.80
CA LEU A 17 13.72 11.91 16.04
C LEU A 17 14.95 12.26 16.86
N SER A 18 15.47 13.47 16.67
CA SER A 18 16.60 13.98 17.42
C SER A 18 16.07 14.44 18.77
N PHE A 19 15.68 13.48 19.63
CA PHE A 19 15.40 13.81 21.02
C PHE A 19 16.71 14.24 21.67
N SER A 20 16.92 15.55 21.77
CA SER A 20 17.90 16.12 22.71
C SER A 20 17.37 15.93 24.13
N ALA A 21 17.40 14.69 24.61
CA ALA A 21 17.21 14.39 26.02
C ALA A 21 18.41 14.94 26.78
N CYS A 22 18.15 15.87 27.70
CA CYS A 22 19.14 16.33 28.66
C CYS A 22 19.64 15.11 29.47
N ASP A 23 20.96 14.90 29.53
CA ASP A 23 21.63 13.75 30.16
C ASP A 23 20.90 13.20 31.40
N GLN A 24 20.34 12.00 31.26
CA GLN A 24 20.21 11.08 32.38
C GLN A 24 20.91 9.77 32.05
N GLU A 25 22.05 9.59 32.70
CA GLU A 25 22.78 8.33 32.75
C GLU A 25 21.92 7.22 33.37
N GLY A 26 21.89 6.06 32.69
CA GLY A 26 21.67 4.76 33.32
C GLY A 26 20.26 4.18 33.23
N GLY A 27 20.06 3.27 32.28
CA GLY A 27 19.00 2.27 32.29
C GLY A 27 19.60 0.88 32.08
N ASP A 28 19.65 0.12 33.18
CA ASP A 28 20.17 -1.25 33.29
C ASP A 28 19.31 -2.24 32.48
N GLY A 29 19.84 -3.43 32.18
CA GLY A 29 19.30 -4.40 31.21
C GLY A 29 17.91 -4.97 31.52
N SER A 30 16.85 -4.18 31.31
CA SER A 30 15.47 -4.63 31.31
C SER A 30 15.20 -5.47 30.05
N THR A 31 14.52 -6.59 30.22
CA THR A 31 13.95 -7.37 29.11
C THR A 31 13.02 -6.45 28.33
N SER A 32 13.41 -6.08 27.11
CA SER A 32 12.62 -5.22 26.23
C SER A 32 11.20 -5.76 26.11
N ILE A 33 10.23 -4.92 26.45
CA ILE A 33 8.80 -5.17 26.26
C ILE A 33 8.37 -4.80 24.84
N PHE A 34 9.27 -4.88 23.86
CA PHE A 34 8.98 -4.52 22.47
C PHE A 34 9.27 -5.66 21.50
N PRO A 35 8.41 -5.85 20.49
CA PRO A 35 8.68 -6.78 19.41
C PRO A 35 9.89 -6.37 18.58
N SER A 36 10.74 -7.33 18.23
CA SER A 36 11.88 -7.10 17.34
C SER A 36 11.50 -6.96 15.86
N LYS A 37 10.22 -7.14 15.51
CA LYS A 37 9.70 -7.10 14.14
C LYS A 37 8.25 -6.66 14.13
N PHE A 38 7.90 -5.72 13.25
CA PHE A 38 6.54 -5.21 13.11
C PHE A 38 6.06 -5.09 11.65
N LYS A 39 6.66 -5.87 10.76
CA LYS A 39 6.32 -5.92 9.34
C LYS A 39 6.42 -7.33 8.76
N VAL A 40 5.79 -7.51 7.61
CA VAL A 40 5.99 -8.69 6.76
C VAL A 40 6.83 -8.28 5.56
N ASP A 41 8.02 -8.87 5.42
CA ASP A 41 8.91 -8.59 4.28
C ASP A 41 8.35 -9.19 2.99
N ILE A 42 8.33 -8.40 1.91
CA ILE A 42 7.84 -8.82 0.61
C ILE A 42 9.04 -9.06 -0.32
N PRO A 43 9.07 -10.16 -1.11
CA PRO A 43 10.17 -10.35 -2.06
C PRO A 43 10.24 -9.22 -3.09
N SER A 44 11.46 -8.81 -3.45
CA SER A 44 11.65 -7.71 -4.40
C SER A 44 11.16 -8.02 -5.82
N SER A 45 10.85 -9.27 -6.15
CA SER A 45 10.11 -9.65 -7.37
C SER A 45 8.67 -9.12 -7.39
N LEU A 46 8.12 -8.71 -6.24
CA LEU A 46 6.79 -8.10 -6.10
C LEU A 46 6.83 -6.64 -5.60
N SER A 47 7.83 -6.24 -4.83
CA SER A 47 7.90 -4.92 -4.17
C SER A 47 9.01 -4.00 -4.67
N ASN A 48 9.53 -4.21 -5.89
CA ASN A 48 10.65 -3.39 -6.38
C ASN A 48 10.25 -1.93 -6.61
N SER A 49 10.75 -1.03 -5.75
CA SER A 49 10.61 0.43 -5.91
C SER A 49 11.57 1.02 -6.95
N ILE A 50 12.61 0.27 -7.33
CA ILE A 50 13.57 0.68 -8.35
C ILE A 50 13.20 -0.02 -9.65
N VAL A 51 12.53 0.72 -10.55
CA VAL A 51 12.50 0.36 -11.97
C VAL A 51 13.95 0.31 -12.43
N GLN A 52 14.52 -0.89 -12.53
CA GLN A 52 15.78 -1.07 -13.23
C GLN A 52 15.49 -0.75 -14.70
N THR A 53 15.77 0.49 -15.10
CA THR A 53 15.75 0.97 -16.49
C THR A 53 16.68 0.15 -17.40
N ALA A 54 17.51 -0.74 -16.83
CA ALA A 54 18.31 -1.72 -17.54
C ALA A 54 17.44 -2.91 -17.99
N GLY A 55 16.69 -2.70 -19.06
CA GLY A 55 16.01 -3.76 -19.80
C GLY A 55 14.55 -3.92 -19.42
N LEU A 56 13.71 -3.04 -19.94
CA LEU A 56 12.28 -3.31 -20.09
C LEU A 56 12.15 -4.57 -20.95
N LYS A 57 11.94 -5.72 -20.31
CA LYS A 57 11.82 -7.00 -21.02
C LYS A 57 10.42 -7.06 -21.63
N SER A 58 10.36 -7.08 -22.96
CA SER A 58 9.17 -7.51 -23.69
C SER A 58 9.43 -8.86 -24.35
N SER A 59 8.35 -9.59 -24.61
CA SER A 59 8.37 -10.59 -25.67
C SER A 59 8.72 -9.89 -27.00
N VAL A 60 9.38 -10.61 -27.91
CA VAL A 60 9.95 -10.07 -29.16
C VAL A 60 8.81 -9.65 -30.10
N GLU A 61 8.23 -8.45 -29.94
CA GLU A 61 7.29 -7.76 -30.85
C GLU A 61 6.85 -6.37 -30.30
N ASP A 62 6.12 -5.58 -31.10
CA ASP A 62 5.51 -4.28 -30.77
C ASP A 62 4.35 -4.45 -29.77
N THR A 63 4.71 -4.85 -28.54
CA THR A 63 3.79 -5.22 -27.46
C THR A 63 3.85 -4.19 -26.33
N LEU A 64 2.75 -3.98 -25.61
CA LEU A 64 2.80 -3.28 -24.32
C LEU A 64 3.79 -3.97 -23.41
N LEU A 65 4.66 -3.20 -22.76
CA LEU A 65 5.73 -3.77 -21.95
C LEU A 65 5.15 -4.30 -20.64
N GLY A 66 5.43 -5.56 -20.29
CA GLY A 66 4.87 -6.15 -19.06
C GLY A 66 5.24 -5.36 -17.80
N ASN A 67 6.46 -4.83 -17.74
CA ASN A 67 6.87 -3.97 -16.62
C ASN A 67 6.03 -2.68 -16.53
N GLU A 68 5.52 -2.12 -17.64
CA GLU A 68 4.64 -0.93 -17.62
C GLU A 68 3.23 -1.32 -17.14
N ILE A 69 2.73 -2.47 -17.60
CA ILE A 69 1.42 -3.01 -17.20
C ILE A 69 1.33 -3.21 -15.68
N TYR A 70 2.40 -3.77 -15.09
CA TYR A 70 2.46 -4.10 -13.66
C TYR A 70 3.22 -3.05 -12.83
N GLU A 71 3.59 -1.90 -13.40
CA GLU A 71 4.34 -0.86 -12.67
C GLU A 71 3.56 -0.35 -11.46
N HIS A 72 2.28 -0.06 -11.65
CA HIS A 72 1.41 0.41 -10.59
C HIS A 72 1.25 -0.61 -9.46
N LEU A 73 1.18 -1.91 -9.78
CA LEU A 73 1.15 -2.97 -8.77
C LEU A 73 2.39 -2.91 -7.87
N ASN A 74 3.59 -2.89 -8.48
CA ASN A 74 4.84 -2.83 -7.72
C ASN A 74 4.90 -1.58 -6.84
N PHE A 75 4.41 -0.45 -7.36
CA PHE A 75 4.31 0.80 -6.60
C PHE A 75 3.39 0.67 -5.39
N PHE A 76 2.17 0.13 -5.54
CA PHE A 76 1.24 -0.03 -4.42
C PHE A 76 1.76 -1.00 -3.36
N ILE A 77 2.38 -2.10 -3.78
CA ILE A 77 3.02 -3.05 -2.87
C ILE A 77 4.17 -2.38 -2.13
N ALA A 78 5.01 -1.62 -2.82
CA ALA A 78 6.10 -0.87 -2.20
C ALA A 78 5.59 0.20 -1.21
N VAL A 79 4.51 0.92 -1.53
CA VAL A 79 3.89 1.88 -0.58
C VAL A 79 3.44 1.16 0.69
N GLY A 80 2.83 -0.01 0.57
CA GLY A 80 2.41 -0.78 1.73
C GLY A 80 3.58 -1.36 2.53
N GLU A 81 4.63 -1.86 1.87
CA GLU A 81 5.84 -2.34 2.54
C GLU A 81 6.53 -1.20 3.32
N ASN A 82 6.77 -0.05 2.68
CA ASN A 82 7.39 1.10 3.32
C ASN A 82 6.54 1.68 4.47
N SER A 83 5.21 1.62 4.37
CA SER A 83 4.31 2.04 5.47
C SER A 83 4.49 1.18 6.72
N ALA A 84 4.86 -0.09 6.55
CA ALA A 84 5.15 -0.99 7.66
C ALA A 84 6.52 -0.74 8.29
N GLU A 85 7.52 -0.36 7.46
CA GLU A 85 8.83 0.08 7.95
C GLU A 85 8.71 1.31 8.86
N LEU A 86 7.78 2.22 8.56
CA LEU A 86 7.48 3.36 9.42
C LEU A 86 7.00 2.93 10.81
N VAL A 87 6.11 1.95 10.90
CA VAL A 87 5.64 1.43 12.19
C VAL A 87 6.77 0.75 12.94
N GLU A 88 7.57 -0.08 12.26
CA GLU A 88 8.73 -0.71 12.88
C GLU A 88 9.73 0.34 13.42
N ALA A 89 9.95 1.43 12.68
CA ALA A 89 10.78 2.55 13.13
C ALA A 89 10.18 3.28 14.34
N ILE A 90 8.87 3.50 14.37
CA ILE A 90 8.17 4.07 15.54
C ILE A 90 8.38 3.15 16.76
N MET A 91 8.13 1.85 16.61
CA MET A 91 8.33 0.89 17.70
C MET A 91 9.78 0.86 18.20
N TYR A 92 10.75 0.92 17.29
CA TYR A 92 12.16 1.04 17.63
C TYR A 92 12.48 2.32 18.39
N ALA A 93 11.90 3.46 18.00
CA ALA A 93 12.09 4.73 18.69
C ALA A 93 11.50 4.72 20.11
N ILE A 94 10.30 4.14 20.28
CA ILE A 94 9.69 3.99 21.62
C ILE A 94 10.65 3.24 22.54
N GLN A 95 11.21 2.12 22.06
CA GLN A 95 12.18 1.32 22.81
C GLN A 95 13.50 2.07 23.07
N LEU A 96 14.07 2.73 22.06
CA LEU A 96 15.36 3.40 22.16
C LEU A 96 15.34 4.53 23.19
N TYR A 97 14.26 5.29 23.24
CA TYR A 97 14.09 6.43 24.14
C TYR A 97 13.42 6.07 25.46
N ASN A 98 13.20 4.78 25.72
CA ASN A 98 12.59 4.27 26.93
C ASN A 98 11.23 4.95 27.23
N ILE A 99 10.48 5.25 26.16
CA ILE A 99 9.21 5.99 26.22
C ILE A 99 8.18 5.17 27.02
N GLU A 100 8.36 3.85 27.14
CA GLU A 100 7.53 2.99 27.98
C GLU A 100 7.46 3.41 29.45
N ASN A 101 8.48 4.10 29.96
CA ASN A 101 8.53 4.57 31.34
C ASN A 101 8.00 6.00 31.49
N LEU A 102 7.62 6.65 30.39
CA LEU A 102 7.09 8.00 30.35
C LEU A 102 5.59 7.95 30.15
N ASN A 103 4.84 8.30 31.19
CA ASN A 103 3.38 8.42 31.08
C ASN A 103 2.97 9.64 30.23
N ASP A 104 3.78 10.70 30.25
CA ASP A 104 3.45 12.01 29.70
C ASP A 104 4.73 12.79 29.37
N LEU A 105 4.84 13.32 28.15
CA LEU A 105 5.99 14.06 27.67
C LEU A 105 5.58 15.15 26.67
N LEU A 106 6.16 16.35 26.81
CA LEU A 106 6.13 17.39 25.78
C LEU A 106 7.53 17.53 25.17
N TYR A 107 7.60 17.59 23.84
CA TYR A 107 8.85 17.87 23.13
C TYR A 107 8.62 18.85 21.98
N ASN A 108 9.65 19.64 21.64
CA ASN A 108 9.64 20.44 20.42
C ASN A 108 10.12 19.56 19.26
N SER A 109 9.31 19.46 18.22
CA SER A 109 9.72 18.81 16.98
C SER A 109 10.74 19.67 16.26
N ASP A 110 11.88 19.08 15.91
CA ASP A 110 12.90 19.74 15.08
C ASP A 110 12.45 19.87 13.61
N ASP A 111 11.46 19.06 13.19
CA ASP A 111 10.99 18.99 11.81
C ASP A 111 10.05 20.15 11.45
N ASP A 112 9.10 20.47 12.33
CA ASP A 112 8.11 21.55 12.10
C ASP A 112 8.17 22.69 13.14
N GLY A 113 9.05 22.58 14.15
CA GLY A 113 9.20 23.58 15.22
C GLY A 113 8.04 23.61 16.21
N ARG A 114 7.10 22.66 16.16
CA ARG A 114 5.88 22.65 16.97
C ARG A 114 6.04 21.74 18.19
N VAL A 115 5.33 22.07 19.26
CA VAL A 115 5.30 21.23 20.46
C VAL A 115 4.41 20.00 20.17
N LYS A 116 4.95 18.82 20.42
CA LYS A 116 4.24 17.56 20.37
C LYS A 116 4.05 17.03 21.78
N HIS A 117 2.87 16.48 22.04
CA HIS A 117 2.50 15.91 23.32
C HIS A 117 2.32 14.41 23.17
N LEU A 118 3.00 13.66 24.02
CA LEU A 118 3.11 12.22 23.96
C LEU A 118 2.59 11.63 25.27
N THR A 119 1.70 10.64 25.17
CA THR A 119 1.14 9.94 26.33
C THR A 119 1.18 8.43 26.08
N VAL A 120 1.65 7.67 27.06
CA VAL A 120 1.57 6.20 27.06
C VAL A 120 0.54 5.76 28.11
N THR A 121 -0.36 4.87 27.71
CA THR A 121 -1.38 4.31 28.59
C THR A 121 -1.42 2.79 28.48
N GLU A 122 -1.61 2.11 29.61
CA GLU A 122 -1.76 0.66 29.66
C GLU A 122 -3.23 0.23 29.53
N ASN A 123 -3.46 -1.03 29.15
CA ASN A 123 -4.80 -1.65 29.06
C ASN A 123 -5.75 -0.90 28.12
N ALA A 124 -5.24 -0.47 26.96
CA ALA A 124 -5.99 0.26 25.97
C ALA A 124 -6.98 -0.66 25.22
N GLN A 125 -8.00 -0.06 24.62
CA GLN A 125 -8.95 -0.78 23.77
C GLN A 125 -9.06 -0.14 22.40
N TYR A 126 -9.11 -0.98 21.37
CA TYR A 126 -9.39 -0.60 19.99
C TYR A 126 -10.37 -1.57 19.38
N MET A 127 -11.54 -1.09 18.94
CA MET A 127 -12.58 -1.88 18.25
C MET A 127 -12.91 -3.25 18.90
N ASN A 128 -13.00 -3.28 20.24
CA ASN A 128 -13.22 -4.47 21.10
C ASN A 128 -12.03 -5.40 21.35
N THR A 129 -10.85 -5.07 20.82
CA THR A 129 -9.60 -5.76 21.14
C THR A 129 -8.88 -5.00 22.24
N SER A 130 -8.46 -5.71 23.30
CA SER A 130 -7.60 -5.16 24.33
C SER A 130 -6.14 -5.22 23.88
N TYR A 131 -5.42 -4.13 24.11
CA TYR A 131 -3.99 -4.01 23.90
C TYR A 131 -3.28 -3.73 25.22
N GLU A 132 -2.09 -4.30 25.40
CA GLU A 132 -1.26 -4.08 26.60
C GLU A 132 -0.94 -2.59 26.76
N TYR A 133 -0.62 -1.92 25.67
CA TYR A 133 -0.20 -0.53 25.65
C TYR A 133 -0.78 0.25 24.47
N MET A 134 -0.90 1.56 24.67
CA MET A 134 -1.18 2.54 23.63
C MET A 134 -0.29 3.76 23.81
N LEU A 135 0.27 4.24 22.71
CA LEU A 135 0.95 5.51 22.55
C LEU A 135 0.02 6.46 21.81
N ILE A 136 -0.15 7.66 22.36
CA ILE A 136 -0.82 8.78 21.69
C ILE A 136 0.22 9.87 21.48
N VAL A 137 0.25 10.45 20.27
CA VAL A 137 0.96 11.69 19.99
C VAL A 137 0.00 12.69 19.38
N THR A 138 -0.04 13.90 19.94
CA THR A 138 -0.82 15.04 19.46
C THR A 138 0.10 16.22 19.13
N ASP A 139 -0.33 17.05 18.20
CA ASP A 139 0.17 18.41 18.05
C ASP A 139 -0.45 19.27 19.16
N TYR A 140 0.36 19.64 20.15
CA TYR A 140 -0.10 20.23 21.41
C TYR A 140 -0.91 21.52 21.20
N GLU A 141 -0.49 22.33 20.22
CA GLU A 141 -1.17 23.59 19.89
C GLU A 141 -2.49 23.38 19.14
N SER A 142 -2.75 22.16 18.68
CA SER A 142 -3.89 21.79 17.85
C SER A 142 -4.86 20.84 18.56
N GLU A 143 -4.67 20.57 19.85
CA GLU A 143 -5.55 19.67 20.63
C GLU A 143 -7.01 20.15 20.69
N SER A 144 -7.26 21.45 20.44
CA SER A 144 -8.59 22.03 20.33
C SER A 144 -9.25 21.89 18.95
N ASP A 145 -8.52 21.39 17.95
CA ASP A 145 -9.03 21.21 16.60
C ASP A 145 -10.08 20.08 16.56
N ASN A 146 -10.86 20.02 15.48
CA ASN A 146 -11.94 19.02 15.36
C ASN A 146 -11.44 17.58 15.41
N ASP A 147 -10.21 17.34 14.96
CA ASP A 147 -9.51 16.05 15.01
C ASP A 147 -8.74 15.84 16.31
N GLY A 148 -8.83 16.75 17.29
CA GLY A 148 -8.11 16.67 18.56
C GLY A 148 -6.60 16.85 18.44
N GLY A 149 -6.09 17.33 17.29
CA GLY A 149 -4.66 17.45 17.05
C GLY A 149 -3.92 16.12 16.98
N TYR A 150 -4.63 14.98 16.89
CA TYR A 150 -3.98 13.66 16.87
C TYR A 150 -3.06 13.54 15.65
N ALA A 151 -1.80 13.24 15.93
CA ALA A 151 -0.77 12.94 14.96
C ALA A 151 -0.61 11.42 14.80
N MET A 152 -0.64 10.69 15.92
CA MET A 152 -0.41 9.26 15.93
C MET A 152 -1.13 8.57 17.09
N GLN A 153 -1.62 7.35 16.84
CA GLN A 153 -2.02 6.39 17.87
C GLN A 153 -1.41 5.03 17.53
N VAL A 154 -0.67 4.43 18.46
CA VAL A 154 -0.08 3.10 18.29
C VAL A 154 -0.50 2.20 19.42
N TYR A 155 -1.18 1.09 19.11
CA TYR A 155 -1.59 0.06 20.05
C TYR A 155 -0.70 -1.15 19.86
N TRP A 156 -0.22 -1.80 20.92
CA TRP A 156 0.55 -3.03 20.77
C TRP A 156 0.39 -4.04 21.91
N ASN A 157 0.65 -5.30 21.56
CA ASN A 157 0.81 -6.45 22.44
C ASN A 157 2.17 -7.08 22.18
N ASN A 158 2.77 -7.67 23.21
CA ASN A 158 4.08 -8.32 23.09
C ASN A 158 4.02 -9.82 22.85
N SER A 159 2.92 -10.48 23.25
CA SER A 159 2.78 -11.92 23.13
C SER A 159 1.32 -12.35 22.90
N PRO A 160 0.95 -12.75 21.67
CA PRO A 160 1.72 -12.61 20.43
C PRO A 160 1.96 -11.14 20.09
N VAL A 161 2.97 -10.89 19.24
CA VAL A 161 3.23 -9.54 18.75
C VAL A 161 2.06 -9.11 17.88
N GLN A 162 1.39 -8.04 18.26
CA GLN A 162 0.31 -7.45 17.48
C GLN A 162 0.34 -5.95 17.65
N GLY A 163 -0.19 -5.25 16.67
CA GLY A 163 -0.65 -3.90 16.93
C GLY A 163 -1.11 -3.13 15.72
N ILE A 164 -1.49 -1.90 16.01
CA ILE A 164 -2.21 -1.03 15.11
C ILE A 164 -1.59 0.35 15.24
N ALA A 165 -1.12 0.91 14.13
CA ALA A 165 -0.70 2.30 14.04
C ALA A 165 -1.71 3.08 13.20
N LEU A 166 -2.18 4.20 13.74
CA LEU A 166 -2.96 5.22 13.06
C LEU A 166 -2.10 6.47 12.97
N LEU A 167 -2.01 7.06 11.78
CA LEU A 167 -1.15 8.21 11.52
C LEU A 167 -1.91 9.26 10.70
N LYS A 168 -1.74 10.54 11.09
CA LYS A 168 -2.15 11.70 10.32
C LYS A 168 -0.90 12.52 10.00
N PRO A 169 -0.26 12.31 8.82
CA PRO A 169 0.99 12.99 8.46
C PRO A 169 0.96 14.50 8.66
N TYR A 170 -0.17 15.13 8.31
CA TYR A 170 -0.38 16.57 8.53
C TYR A 170 -0.09 17.01 9.97
N ASN A 171 -0.55 16.29 10.98
CA ASN A 171 -0.30 16.64 12.39
C ASN A 171 1.07 16.17 12.90
N ILE A 172 1.72 15.23 12.20
CA ILE A 172 3.10 14.79 12.49
C ILE A 172 4.08 15.90 12.12
N ASN A 173 4.04 16.37 10.87
CA ASN A 173 4.91 17.43 10.35
C ASN A 173 4.11 18.41 9.49
N ARG A 174 3.66 19.52 10.09
CA ARG A 174 2.87 20.52 9.36
C ARG A 174 3.66 21.31 8.32
N MET A 175 5.00 21.30 8.39
CA MET A 175 5.83 22.05 7.46
C MET A 175 5.98 21.32 6.13
N ASP A 176 6.31 20.03 6.19
CA ASP A 176 6.57 19.23 5.00
C ASP A 176 5.32 18.50 4.47
N ASP A 177 4.38 18.15 5.36
CA ASP A 177 3.18 17.37 5.01
C ASP A 177 1.90 18.21 4.96
N ASN A 178 2.01 19.53 4.84
CA ASN A 178 0.87 20.43 4.75
C ASN A 178 -0.11 20.03 3.63
N ASP A 179 0.43 19.59 2.50
CA ASP A 179 -0.37 19.22 1.32
C ASP A 179 -1.15 17.92 1.53
N LEU A 180 -0.80 17.08 2.52
CA LEU A 180 -1.49 15.82 2.80
C LEU A 180 -2.84 16.02 3.54
N GLY A 181 -3.05 17.17 4.18
CA GLY A 181 -4.33 17.58 4.77
C GLY A 181 -5.00 16.50 5.62
N GLU A 182 -6.09 15.91 5.11
CA GLU A 182 -6.92 14.93 5.82
C GLU A 182 -6.51 13.46 5.59
N ALA A 183 -5.36 13.23 4.96
CA ALA A 183 -4.85 11.90 4.72
C ALA A 183 -4.62 11.15 6.04
N MET A 184 -5.09 9.90 6.07
CA MET A 184 -4.98 9.02 7.23
C MET A 184 -4.41 7.68 6.80
N PHE A 185 -3.51 7.14 7.62
CA PHE A 185 -2.87 5.85 7.42
C PHE A 185 -3.22 4.95 8.59
N LYS A 186 -3.54 3.69 8.30
CA LYS A 186 -3.74 2.63 9.29
C LYS A 186 -2.92 1.42 8.88
N ILE A 187 -2.05 0.97 9.78
CA ILE A 187 -1.23 -0.21 9.59
C ILE A 187 -1.57 -1.17 10.74
N GLU A 188 -1.92 -2.40 10.38
CA GLU A 188 -2.22 -3.48 11.32
C GLU A 188 -1.20 -4.59 11.11
N TYR A 189 -0.62 -5.10 12.18
CA TYR A 189 0.33 -6.21 12.15
C TYR A 189 -0.03 -7.25 13.20
N SER A 190 0.18 -8.52 12.87
CA SER A 190 0.01 -9.61 13.83
C SER A 190 0.95 -10.77 13.49
N SER A 191 1.74 -11.19 14.46
CA SER A 191 2.47 -12.46 14.47
C SER A 191 1.68 -13.58 15.16
N ALA A 192 0.40 -13.34 15.49
CA ALA A 192 -0.48 -14.38 15.97
C ALA A 192 -0.80 -15.29 14.79
N ALA A 193 -0.16 -16.46 14.76
CA ALA A 193 -0.37 -17.44 13.70
C ALA A 193 -1.87 -17.76 13.56
N THR A 194 -2.33 -17.72 12.32
CA THR A 194 -3.68 -18.12 11.91
C THR A 194 -3.62 -19.54 11.31
N GLU A 195 -4.75 -20.07 10.87
CA GLU A 195 -4.76 -21.35 10.13
C GLU A 195 -3.95 -21.26 8.82
N ASP A 196 -3.92 -20.07 8.20
CA ASP A 196 -3.37 -19.87 6.86
C ASP A 196 -1.99 -19.20 6.83
N TYR A 197 -1.63 -18.41 7.85
CA TYR A 197 -0.43 -17.56 7.85
C TYR A 197 0.23 -17.47 9.24
N ASP A 198 1.57 -17.40 9.24
CA ASP A 198 2.42 -17.20 10.41
C ASP A 198 2.42 -15.73 10.87
N GLU A 199 2.43 -14.81 9.91
CA GLU A 199 2.40 -13.36 10.10
C GLU A 199 1.42 -12.74 9.10
N LEU A 200 0.74 -11.68 9.51
CA LEU A 200 -0.11 -10.89 8.62
C LEU A 200 0.06 -9.39 8.85
N MET A 201 -0.25 -8.64 7.81
CA MET A 201 -0.20 -7.19 7.79
C MET A 201 -1.31 -6.64 6.92
N ILE A 202 -1.98 -5.57 7.37
CA ILE A 202 -2.95 -4.82 6.58
C ILE A 202 -2.55 -3.35 6.58
N VAL A 203 -2.43 -2.77 5.40
CA VAL A 203 -2.18 -1.34 5.21
C VAL A 203 -3.40 -0.72 4.58
N SER A 204 -3.88 0.37 5.18
CA SER A 204 -5.01 1.15 4.70
C SER A 204 -4.62 2.63 4.66
N ILE A 205 -4.90 3.29 3.54
CA ILE A 205 -4.65 4.72 3.33
C ILE A 205 -5.96 5.33 2.84
N SER A 206 -6.38 6.45 3.42
CA SER A 206 -7.62 7.14 3.03
C SER A 206 -7.42 8.64 2.93
N LYS A 207 -8.25 9.29 2.08
CA LYS A 207 -8.31 10.74 1.92
C LYS A 207 -6.98 11.37 1.51
N LEU A 208 -6.20 10.67 0.67
CA LEU A 208 -5.09 11.34 -0.01
C LEU A 208 -5.66 12.50 -0.85
N PRO A 209 -4.94 13.64 -0.91
CA PRO A 209 -5.39 14.79 -1.69
C PRO A 209 -5.66 14.40 -3.13
N LEU A 210 -6.80 14.84 -3.67
CA LEU A 210 -7.22 14.57 -5.04
C LEU A 210 -7.12 15.85 -5.88
N PRO A 211 -6.04 16.07 -6.65
CA PRO A 211 -5.96 17.15 -7.62
C PRO A 211 -7.05 17.00 -8.69
N SER A 212 -7.31 18.07 -9.45
CA SER A 212 -8.18 17.98 -10.62
C SER A 212 -7.66 16.93 -11.62
N ALA A 213 -8.58 16.19 -12.25
CA ALA A 213 -8.23 15.18 -13.26
C ALA A 213 -7.41 15.73 -14.45
N GLU A 214 -7.51 17.03 -14.75
CA GLU A 214 -6.67 17.70 -15.77
C GLU A 214 -5.19 17.78 -15.40
N ILE A 215 -4.88 17.78 -14.10
CA ILE A 215 -3.52 17.87 -13.57
C ILE A 215 -2.97 16.49 -13.28
N GLU A 216 -3.77 15.66 -12.60
CA GLU A 216 -3.39 14.30 -12.20
C GLU A 216 -4.54 13.33 -12.47
N PRO A 217 -4.62 12.77 -13.69
CA PRO A 217 -5.69 11.84 -14.07
C PRO A 217 -5.56 10.48 -13.37
N TRP A 218 -4.38 10.14 -12.83
CA TRP A 218 -4.16 8.85 -12.18
C TRP A 218 -4.01 8.97 -10.65
N ALA A 219 -4.53 10.06 -10.08
CA ALA A 219 -4.42 10.36 -8.64
C ALA A 219 -5.00 9.23 -7.78
N LEU A 220 -4.23 8.80 -6.78
CA LEU A 220 -4.63 7.84 -5.76
C LEU A 220 -5.34 8.58 -4.61
N GLU A 221 -6.56 8.17 -4.25
CA GLU A 221 -7.29 8.73 -3.11
C GLU A 221 -7.23 7.81 -1.87
N SER A 222 -7.37 6.51 -2.09
CA SER A 222 -7.41 5.51 -1.02
C SER A 222 -6.85 4.16 -1.48
N MET A 223 -6.32 3.39 -0.54
CA MET A 223 -5.74 2.07 -0.79
C MET A 223 -6.00 1.16 0.39
N LYS A 224 -6.21 -0.13 0.13
CA LYS A 224 -6.18 -1.17 1.14
C LYS A 224 -5.42 -2.39 0.62
N MET A 225 -4.49 -2.89 1.40
CA MET A 225 -3.64 -4.02 1.04
C MET A 225 -3.50 -4.97 2.23
N TYR A 226 -3.58 -6.27 1.94
CA TYR A 226 -3.29 -7.36 2.86
C TYR A 226 -2.00 -8.05 2.42
N VAL A 227 -1.19 -8.46 3.39
CA VAL A 227 0.00 -9.27 3.21
C VAL A 227 -0.04 -10.39 4.24
N GLY A 228 0.09 -11.64 3.79
CA GLY A 228 0.15 -12.82 4.65
C GLY A 228 1.39 -13.64 4.32
N LYS A 229 2.14 -14.05 5.35
CA LYS A 229 3.34 -14.87 5.20
C LYS A 229 3.13 -16.26 5.79
N ARG A 230 3.50 -17.29 5.03
CA ARG A 230 3.58 -18.68 5.50
C ARG A 230 4.90 -19.31 5.05
N GLY A 231 5.82 -19.52 6.00
CA GLY A 231 7.16 -20.00 5.73
C GLY A 231 7.90 -19.11 4.73
N ASN A 232 8.17 -19.64 3.54
CA ASN A 232 8.87 -18.96 2.44
C ASN A 232 7.95 -18.22 1.47
N VAL A 233 6.63 -18.31 1.64
CA VAL A 233 5.66 -17.73 0.70
C VAL A 233 4.98 -16.53 1.32
N VAL A 234 4.85 -15.47 0.52
CA VAL A 234 4.13 -14.24 0.87
C VAL A 234 3.02 -14.05 -0.15
N ASP A 235 1.79 -13.97 0.35
CA ASP A 235 0.61 -13.63 -0.43
C ASP A 235 0.23 -12.18 -0.19
N VAL A 236 -0.11 -11.48 -1.26
CA VAL A 236 -0.52 -10.09 -1.25
C VAL A 236 -1.81 -9.96 -2.02
N PHE A 237 -2.77 -9.23 -1.49
CA PHE A 237 -3.91 -8.77 -2.28
C PHE A 237 -4.35 -7.41 -1.81
N GLY A 238 -4.91 -6.63 -2.72
CA GLY A 238 -5.25 -5.25 -2.40
C GLY A 238 -6.07 -4.59 -3.47
N ASN A 239 -6.41 -3.36 -3.19
CA ASN A 239 -7.15 -2.52 -4.09
C ASN A 239 -6.76 -1.05 -3.83
N SER A 240 -6.54 -0.28 -4.89
CA SER A 240 -6.32 1.16 -4.83
C SER A 240 -7.37 1.89 -5.67
N ASN A 241 -7.88 3.02 -5.16
CA ASN A 241 -8.92 3.82 -5.78
C ASN A 241 -8.34 5.05 -6.47
N HIS A 242 -8.65 5.21 -7.76
CA HIS A 242 -8.22 6.34 -8.57
C HIS A 242 -9.44 7.01 -9.22
N PRO A 243 -10.12 7.93 -8.50
CA PRO A 243 -11.36 8.54 -8.95
C PRO A 243 -11.24 9.28 -10.30
N ASN A 244 -10.05 9.79 -10.61
CA ASN A 244 -9.79 10.54 -11.83
C ASN A 244 -9.43 9.65 -13.03
N ALA A 245 -9.14 8.36 -12.80
CA ALA A 245 -8.64 7.46 -13.83
C ALA A 245 -9.75 7.15 -14.85
N GLN A 246 -9.58 7.59 -16.10
CA GLN A 246 -10.58 7.43 -17.16
C GLN A 246 -9.88 7.18 -18.51
N PHE A 247 -10.45 6.28 -19.32
CA PHE A 247 -10.01 6.06 -20.70
C PHE A 247 -10.75 6.97 -21.69
N ASP A 248 -11.98 7.37 -21.39
CA ASP A 248 -12.75 8.36 -22.13
C ASP A 248 -12.93 9.65 -21.30
N PRO A 249 -12.11 10.69 -21.55
CA PRO A 249 -12.18 11.95 -20.81
C PRO A 249 -13.42 12.79 -21.16
N TYR A 250 -14.23 12.38 -22.15
CA TYR A 250 -15.42 13.10 -22.58
C TYR A 250 -16.71 12.53 -21.97
N ALA A 251 -16.64 11.38 -21.29
CA ALA A 251 -17.77 10.77 -20.62
C ALA A 251 -18.16 11.56 -19.35
N SER A 252 -19.23 12.36 -19.44
CA SER A 252 -19.73 13.24 -18.36
C SER A 252 -20.13 12.55 -17.05
N ASN A 253 -20.21 11.21 -17.06
CA ASN A 253 -20.56 10.35 -15.93
C ASN A 253 -19.50 9.25 -15.69
N ALA A 254 -18.28 9.44 -16.20
CA ALA A 254 -17.23 8.43 -16.03
C ALA A 254 -16.90 8.24 -14.55
N VAL A 255 -16.96 6.99 -14.13
CA VAL A 255 -16.49 6.52 -12.83
C VAL A 255 -15.01 6.20 -12.98
N GLY A 256 -14.22 6.53 -11.94
CA GLY A 256 -12.82 6.16 -11.87
C GLY A 256 -12.60 4.64 -11.93
N TYR A 257 -11.33 4.26 -12.05
CA TYR A 257 -10.90 2.87 -11.97
C TYR A 257 -10.17 2.59 -10.68
N ASN A 258 -10.26 1.35 -10.24
CA ASN A 258 -9.44 0.82 -9.17
C ASN A 258 -8.40 -0.13 -9.73
N TRP A 259 -7.25 -0.27 -9.07
CA TRP A 259 -6.31 -1.36 -9.34
C TRP A 259 -6.57 -2.44 -8.31
N ALA A 260 -7.37 -3.43 -8.67
CA ALA A 260 -7.59 -4.62 -7.85
C ALA A 260 -6.50 -5.65 -8.17
N PHE A 261 -5.81 -6.18 -7.16
CA PHE A 261 -4.68 -7.07 -7.41
C PHE A 261 -4.57 -8.23 -6.43
N VAL A 262 -3.97 -9.30 -6.93
CA VAL A 262 -3.52 -10.46 -6.15
C VAL A 262 -2.10 -10.83 -6.60
N ALA A 263 -1.27 -11.24 -5.66
CA ALA A 263 0.08 -11.70 -5.93
C ALA A 263 0.52 -12.73 -4.90
N SER A 264 1.44 -13.59 -5.30
CA SER A 264 2.13 -14.53 -4.41
C SER A 264 3.59 -14.60 -4.81
N GLY A 265 4.49 -14.66 -3.83
CA GLY A 265 5.92 -14.69 -4.09
C GLY A 265 6.69 -15.57 -3.12
N LYS A 266 7.82 -16.10 -3.58
CA LYS A 266 8.76 -16.85 -2.75
C LYS A 266 9.96 -15.98 -2.37
N THR A 267 10.21 -15.83 -1.07
CA THR A 267 11.27 -14.95 -0.58
C THR A 267 12.67 -15.45 -0.94
N LEU A 268 12.94 -16.76 -0.78
CA LEU A 268 14.25 -17.34 -1.00
C LEU A 268 14.64 -17.39 -2.49
N GLU A 269 13.70 -17.76 -3.35
CA GLU A 269 13.90 -17.84 -4.80
C GLU A 269 13.79 -16.46 -5.47
N ASN A 270 13.15 -15.51 -4.79
CA ASN A 270 12.82 -14.18 -5.29
C ASN A 270 12.12 -14.22 -6.65
N ILE A 271 11.00 -14.94 -6.67
CA ILE A 271 10.08 -15.06 -7.80
C ILE A 271 8.67 -14.71 -7.34
N GLY A 272 7.84 -14.25 -8.27
CA GLY A 272 6.47 -13.82 -8.01
C GLY A 272 5.51 -14.14 -9.15
N VAL A 273 4.23 -14.22 -8.82
CA VAL A 273 3.12 -14.31 -9.77
C VAL A 273 2.07 -13.30 -9.34
N ALA A 274 1.49 -12.55 -10.28
CA ALA A 274 0.46 -11.58 -9.97
C ALA A 274 -0.61 -11.46 -11.06
N GLU A 275 -1.78 -10.99 -10.66
CA GLU A 275 -2.89 -10.62 -11.52
C GLU A 275 -3.45 -9.26 -11.09
N VAL A 276 -3.86 -8.47 -12.07
CA VAL A 276 -4.42 -7.14 -11.85
C VAL A 276 -5.68 -6.98 -12.69
N GLY A 277 -6.72 -6.48 -12.05
CA GLY A 277 -7.94 -6.02 -12.68
C GLY A 277 -8.15 -4.51 -12.47
N LEU A 278 -8.90 -3.92 -13.38
CA LEU A 278 -9.32 -2.53 -13.40
C LEU A 278 -10.85 -2.40 -13.29
N PRO A 279 -11.48 -2.84 -12.19
CA PRO A 279 -12.90 -2.60 -11.96
C PRO A 279 -13.16 -1.11 -11.71
N PHE A 280 -14.40 -0.66 -11.93
CA PHE A 280 -14.81 0.70 -11.60
C PHE A 280 -14.77 0.95 -10.08
N SER A 281 -14.52 2.20 -9.69
CA SER A 281 -14.41 2.61 -8.28
C SER A 281 -15.69 2.43 -7.46
N ASP A 282 -16.85 2.36 -8.11
CA ASP A 282 -18.15 2.11 -7.48
C ASP A 282 -18.59 0.64 -7.52
N GLU A 283 -17.74 -0.27 -8.03
CA GLU A 283 -18.04 -1.69 -8.11
C GLU A 283 -18.25 -2.30 -6.72
N THR A 284 -19.36 -3.01 -6.56
CA THR A 284 -19.81 -3.62 -5.30
C THR A 284 -19.65 -5.14 -5.29
N ALA A 285 -19.40 -5.75 -6.44
CA ALA A 285 -19.11 -7.16 -6.55
C ALA A 285 -17.86 -7.52 -5.75
N ASP A 286 -17.92 -8.66 -5.07
CA ASP A 286 -16.80 -9.20 -4.29
C ASP A 286 -16.23 -10.48 -4.91
N SER A 287 -16.71 -10.90 -6.07
CA SER A 287 -16.26 -12.12 -6.75
C SER A 287 -14.97 -11.87 -7.53
N ARG A 288 -14.03 -12.82 -7.47
CA ARG A 288 -12.81 -12.80 -8.29
C ARG A 288 -13.11 -12.68 -9.78
N SER A 289 -14.15 -13.38 -10.27
CA SER A 289 -14.53 -13.33 -11.68
C SER A 289 -14.80 -11.90 -12.15
N VAL A 290 -15.50 -11.10 -11.35
CA VAL A 290 -15.75 -9.70 -11.71
C VAL A 290 -14.50 -8.83 -11.49
N LEU A 291 -13.79 -8.99 -10.37
CA LEU A 291 -12.72 -8.08 -9.98
C LEU A 291 -11.40 -8.28 -10.73
N ILE A 292 -11.11 -9.50 -11.17
CA ILE A 292 -9.84 -9.88 -11.79
C ILE A 292 -10.05 -10.47 -13.18
N ASP A 293 -11.03 -11.38 -13.38
CA ASP A 293 -11.17 -12.05 -14.66
C ASP A 293 -11.81 -11.11 -15.69
N ASP A 294 -13.08 -10.74 -15.51
CA ASP A 294 -13.88 -9.87 -16.40
C ASP A 294 -13.29 -8.47 -16.56
N ASN A 295 -12.68 -7.95 -15.50
CA ASN A 295 -12.02 -6.65 -15.48
C ASN A 295 -10.49 -6.77 -15.50
N SER A 296 -9.90 -7.88 -15.96
CA SER A 296 -8.44 -7.98 -16.15
C SER A 296 -7.90 -6.81 -16.98
N ILE A 297 -6.63 -6.43 -16.78
CA ILE A 297 -5.99 -5.39 -17.62
C ILE A 297 -6.18 -5.72 -19.11
N TYR A 298 -6.01 -6.98 -19.51
CA TYR A 298 -6.26 -7.42 -20.88
C TYR A 298 -7.67 -7.04 -21.35
N HIS A 299 -8.73 -7.46 -20.64
CA HIS A 299 -10.11 -7.21 -21.08
C HIS A 299 -10.50 -5.74 -21.03
N VAL A 300 -10.01 -4.99 -20.04
CA VAL A 300 -10.27 -3.54 -19.99
C VAL A 300 -9.55 -2.84 -21.14
N PHE A 301 -8.26 -3.10 -21.38
CA PHE A 301 -7.55 -2.48 -22.50
C PHE A 301 -8.13 -2.91 -23.85
N GLU A 302 -8.49 -4.19 -24.02
CA GLU A 302 -9.14 -4.69 -25.23
C GLU A 302 -10.44 -3.92 -25.50
N ARG A 303 -11.30 -3.77 -24.48
CA ARG A 303 -12.56 -3.02 -24.57
C ARG A 303 -12.34 -1.55 -24.90
N GLU A 304 -11.51 -0.86 -24.13
CA GLU A 304 -11.35 0.59 -24.24
C GLU A 304 -10.61 0.99 -25.54
N ILE A 305 -9.58 0.23 -25.94
CA ILE A 305 -8.89 0.46 -27.22
C ILE A 305 -9.83 0.16 -28.39
N SER A 306 -10.61 -0.92 -28.32
CA SER A 306 -11.62 -1.23 -29.34
C SER A 306 -12.63 -0.09 -29.50
N ASN A 307 -13.21 0.38 -28.38
CA ASN A 307 -14.15 1.49 -28.37
C ASN A 307 -13.55 2.74 -29.04
N TYR A 308 -12.31 3.08 -28.70
CA TYR A 308 -11.63 4.23 -29.29
C TYR A 308 -11.40 4.06 -30.80
N LEU A 309 -10.93 2.90 -31.26
CA LEU A 309 -10.69 2.63 -32.68
C LEU A 309 -11.98 2.66 -33.52
N GLU A 310 -13.07 2.12 -32.97
CA GLU A 310 -14.38 2.15 -33.62
C GLU A 310 -14.95 3.57 -33.70
N GLN A 311 -14.83 4.37 -32.64
CA GLN A 311 -15.39 5.72 -32.58
C GLN A 311 -14.58 6.74 -33.38
N GLU A 312 -13.26 6.75 -33.24
CA GLU A 312 -12.39 7.77 -33.85
C GLU A 312 -12.06 7.45 -35.31
N TYR A 313 -11.88 6.16 -35.64
CA TYR A 313 -11.42 5.74 -36.96
C TYR A 313 -12.46 4.95 -37.77
N GLY A 314 -13.59 4.56 -37.17
CA GLY A 314 -14.63 3.79 -37.85
C GLY A 314 -14.18 2.39 -38.29
N LEU A 315 -13.13 1.85 -37.66
CA LEU A 315 -12.62 0.52 -37.95
C LEU A 315 -13.57 -0.54 -37.41
N SER A 316 -13.78 -1.62 -38.14
CA SER A 316 -14.48 -2.79 -37.64
C SER A 316 -13.55 -3.71 -36.85
N SER A 317 -14.11 -4.54 -35.96
CA SER A 317 -13.33 -5.43 -35.09
C SER A 317 -12.41 -6.38 -35.87
N ASN A 318 -12.80 -6.83 -37.06
CA ASN A 318 -11.96 -7.68 -37.92
C ASN A 318 -10.70 -6.98 -38.45
N GLU A 319 -10.71 -5.64 -38.54
CA GLU A 319 -9.59 -4.86 -39.08
C GLU A 319 -8.47 -4.70 -38.07
N TYR A 320 -8.79 -4.55 -36.77
CA TYR A 320 -7.81 -4.32 -35.72
C TYR A 320 -7.54 -5.53 -34.80
N ALA A 321 -8.41 -6.55 -34.75
CA ALA A 321 -8.31 -7.67 -33.80
C ALA A 321 -6.91 -8.32 -33.74
N LYS A 322 -6.32 -8.65 -34.89
CA LYS A 322 -5.00 -9.30 -34.93
C LYS A 322 -3.86 -8.41 -34.42
N TYR A 323 -4.01 -7.09 -34.55
CA TYR A 323 -3.01 -6.13 -34.07
C TYR A 323 -3.17 -5.93 -32.56
N LEU A 324 -4.41 -5.88 -32.10
CA LEU A 324 -4.74 -5.74 -30.69
C LEU A 324 -4.32 -6.97 -29.87
N GLU A 325 -4.56 -8.18 -30.39
CA GLU A 325 -4.14 -9.42 -29.73
C GLU A 325 -2.62 -9.48 -29.53
N GLY A 326 -1.85 -9.14 -30.57
CA GLY A 326 -0.39 -9.05 -30.48
C GLY A 326 0.05 -7.96 -29.49
N PHE A 327 -0.53 -6.77 -29.61
CA PHE A 327 -0.20 -5.61 -28.77
C PHE A 327 -0.44 -5.88 -27.27
N LEU A 328 -1.52 -6.60 -26.94
CA LEU A 328 -1.92 -6.91 -25.56
C LEU A 328 -1.39 -8.25 -25.04
N ASN A 329 -0.48 -8.93 -25.76
CA ASN A 329 -0.04 -10.27 -25.37
C ASN A 329 0.57 -10.34 -23.96
N ASN A 330 1.32 -9.30 -23.55
CA ASN A 330 1.90 -9.21 -22.20
C ASN A 330 0.86 -8.81 -21.11
N ALA A 331 -0.33 -8.37 -21.49
CA ALA A 331 -1.42 -8.01 -20.56
C ALA A 331 -2.23 -9.22 -20.08
N LYS A 332 -2.05 -10.37 -20.72
CA LYS A 332 -2.72 -11.61 -20.31
C LYS A 332 -2.28 -12.03 -18.91
N ALA A 333 -3.24 -12.45 -18.10
CA ALA A 333 -2.99 -12.94 -16.75
C ALA A 333 -2.65 -14.44 -16.74
N PRO A 334 -1.87 -14.93 -15.76
CA PRO A 334 -1.11 -14.15 -14.78
C PRO A 334 0.21 -13.60 -15.34
N GLY A 335 0.77 -12.58 -14.69
CA GLY A 335 2.14 -12.10 -14.93
C GLY A 335 3.12 -12.82 -14.01
N PHE A 336 4.29 -13.19 -14.55
CA PHE A 336 5.36 -13.88 -13.81
C PHE A 336 6.58 -12.98 -13.66
N PHE A 337 7.20 -13.03 -12.48
CA PHE A 337 8.28 -12.14 -12.09
C PHE A 337 9.46 -12.90 -11.49
N ASP A 338 10.66 -12.42 -11.75
CA ASP A 338 11.88 -12.81 -11.05
C ASP A 338 12.52 -11.57 -10.39
N LYS A 339 13.67 -11.74 -9.75
CA LYS A 339 14.45 -10.65 -9.14
C LYS A 339 14.82 -9.49 -10.10
N TYR A 340 14.66 -9.66 -11.41
CA TYR A 340 14.92 -8.65 -12.44
C TYR A 340 13.64 -8.04 -13.03
N GLY A 341 12.45 -8.41 -12.52
CA GLY A 341 11.16 -7.88 -12.95
C GLY A 341 10.35 -8.89 -13.77
N PHE A 342 9.49 -8.38 -14.66
CA PHE A 342 8.60 -9.19 -15.49
C PHE A 342 9.38 -10.19 -16.37
N VAL A 343 8.89 -11.42 -16.42
CA VAL A 343 9.45 -12.53 -17.21
C VAL A 343 8.56 -12.79 -18.41
N GLN A 344 7.28 -13.11 -18.19
CA GLN A 344 6.27 -13.37 -19.22
C GLN A 344 4.86 -13.36 -18.61
N SER A 345 3.84 -13.46 -19.46
CA SER A 345 2.41 -13.55 -19.13
C SER A 345 1.83 -14.92 -19.50
N GLU A 346 0.64 -15.22 -18.97
CA GLU A 346 -0.25 -16.36 -19.32
C GLU A 346 0.31 -17.74 -18.99
N SER A 347 1.50 -18.08 -19.47
CA SER A 347 2.13 -19.38 -19.28
C SER A 347 3.22 -19.33 -18.22
N SER A 348 3.23 -20.31 -17.31
CA SER A 348 4.27 -20.44 -16.29
C SER A 348 5.68 -20.62 -16.89
N PRO A 349 6.71 -19.90 -16.39
CA PRO A 349 8.10 -20.09 -16.80
C PRO A 349 8.70 -21.43 -16.36
N GLY A 350 8.05 -22.15 -15.43
CA GLY A 350 8.46 -23.47 -15.00
C GLY A 350 7.96 -23.84 -13.60
N ALA A 351 8.26 -25.08 -13.19
CA ALA A 351 7.70 -25.71 -11.98
C ALA A 351 7.95 -24.98 -10.64
N ALA A 352 8.85 -24.00 -10.61
CA ALA A 352 9.08 -23.18 -9.42
C ALA A 352 7.86 -22.29 -9.08
N TYR A 353 7.04 -21.95 -10.08
CA TYR A 353 5.90 -21.04 -9.98
C TYR A 353 4.55 -21.75 -9.71
N ASP A 354 4.45 -23.06 -9.92
CA ASP A 354 3.18 -23.82 -9.83
C ASP A 354 2.44 -23.61 -8.49
N GLU A 355 3.19 -23.56 -7.39
CA GLU A 355 2.64 -23.27 -6.07
C GLU A 355 2.04 -21.86 -6.01
N LEU A 356 2.73 -20.85 -6.57
CA LEU A 356 2.30 -19.46 -6.55
C LEU A 356 1.03 -19.25 -7.39
N GLU A 357 0.96 -19.87 -8.57
CA GLU A 357 -0.24 -19.86 -9.42
C GLU A 357 -1.46 -20.43 -8.67
N THR A 358 -1.28 -21.57 -8.00
CA THR A 358 -2.35 -22.20 -7.22
C THR A 358 -2.82 -21.31 -6.08
N ARG A 359 -1.90 -20.59 -5.43
CA ARG A 359 -2.21 -19.69 -4.32
C ARG A 359 -2.97 -18.46 -4.79
N ILE A 360 -2.49 -17.77 -5.83
CA ILE A 360 -3.14 -16.54 -6.30
C ILE A 360 -4.57 -16.80 -6.75
N ALA A 361 -4.89 -17.98 -7.30
CA ALA A 361 -6.24 -18.36 -7.69
C ALA A 361 -7.23 -18.43 -6.51
N ALA A 362 -6.74 -18.65 -5.28
CA ALA A 362 -7.54 -18.65 -4.06
C ALA A 362 -7.67 -17.26 -3.42
N LEU A 363 -6.85 -16.28 -3.84
CA LEU A 363 -6.88 -14.93 -3.31
C LEU A 363 -8.00 -14.10 -3.95
N ARG A 364 -8.38 -13.03 -3.25
CA ARG A 364 -9.46 -12.14 -3.67
C ARG A 364 -9.16 -10.70 -3.23
N PRO A 365 -9.14 -9.73 -4.15
CA PRO A 365 -8.96 -8.33 -3.80
C PRO A 365 -10.05 -7.80 -2.86
N PHE A 366 -9.79 -6.66 -2.22
CA PHE A 366 -10.84 -5.91 -1.53
C PHE A 366 -11.85 -5.33 -2.53
N VAL A 367 -13.11 -5.22 -2.09
CA VAL A 367 -14.21 -4.68 -2.90
C VAL A 367 -13.92 -3.20 -3.25
N PRO A 368 -13.95 -2.79 -4.52
CA PRO A 368 -13.64 -1.43 -4.96
C PRO A 368 -14.42 -0.35 -4.20
N ALA A 369 -15.75 -0.45 -4.15
CA ALA A 369 -16.60 0.52 -3.47
C ALA A 369 -16.28 0.67 -1.96
N GLN A 370 -15.80 -0.40 -1.30
CA GLN A 370 -15.41 -0.31 0.11
C GLN A 370 -14.08 0.42 0.29
N VAL A 371 -13.15 0.28 -0.65
CA VAL A 371 -11.88 1.02 -0.63
C VAL A 371 -12.09 2.48 -1.02
N SER A 372 -12.95 2.76 -2.00
CA SER A 372 -13.30 4.13 -2.39
C SER A 372 -13.99 4.90 -1.26
N ASN A 373 -14.78 4.23 -0.43
CA ASN A 373 -15.43 4.82 0.75
C ASN A 373 -14.66 4.55 2.06
N LEU A 374 -13.38 4.19 1.98
CA LEU A 374 -12.57 3.88 3.16
C LEU A 374 -12.42 5.11 4.06
N THR A 375 -12.79 4.95 5.33
CA THR A 375 -12.61 5.97 6.36
C THR A 375 -11.72 5.43 7.47
N ILE A 376 -10.70 6.20 7.85
CA ILE A 376 -9.83 5.92 8.98
C ILE A 376 -9.97 7.08 9.97
N GLU A 377 -10.17 6.75 11.24
CA GLU A 377 -10.34 7.73 12.32
C GLU A 377 -9.56 7.28 13.56
N PHE A 378 -9.04 8.25 14.30
CA PHE A 378 -8.52 8.03 15.64
C PHE A 378 -9.64 7.67 16.62
N ILE A 379 -9.32 6.85 17.61
CA ILE A 379 -10.24 6.57 18.71
C ILE A 379 -10.11 7.69 19.74
N ARG A 380 -11.24 8.24 20.19
CA ARG A 380 -11.31 9.34 21.16
C ARG A 380 -11.79 8.87 22.51
#